data_AF-A0A7L1GMR4-F1
#
_entry.id   AF-A0A7L1GMR4-F1
#
_cell.length_a   1.000
_cell.length_b   1.000
_cell.length_c   1.000
_cell.angle_alpha   90.00
_cell.angle_beta   90.00
_cell.angle_gamma   90.00
#
_symmetry.space_group_name_H-M   'P 1'
#
loop_
_entity.id
_entity.type
_entity.pdbx_description
1 polymer ?
#
loop_
_entity_poly.entity_id
_entity_poly.type
_entity_poly.pdbx_seq_one_letter_code
_entity_poly.pdbx_strand_id
1 'polypeptide(L)'
;TLQNVTIPPSENCTSSDLCWTEGNQTWIMKNETETILIKKCKHLFVEADLPDLAIGLILLALSLLVLCSCLVMIVKLLNSVLKGQVASIIKKTINTDFPFPFTWLAGYLAMLAGAGMTFVVQSSSVFTSAITPLVGIGVISIERSYPLTLGANIGTTTTAILAALASPGSTLKYSLQIALCHFFFNISGIILFYPIPITRLPIRMSKTLGNTTAQYRWFAIFYLLVCFFLLPLFVFGLSLAGWPVLLGVCLPLFALFIAVVVINILQKRRPHSLPEKLQNWDFLPVWLHSLEPWDNIIMASLSFCGKHCCGFCKCCKVNAEQEGAKDTKTMEVYENTMAMGDEERGGRRPPAGAGVEKAGTNNTAL
;
A
#
# COMPACT_ATOMS: atom_id res chain seq x y z
N THR A 1 -8.57 -4.52 66.56
CA THR A 1 -9.78 -3.66 66.51
C THR A 1 -10.68 -4.13 67.64
N LEU A 2 -11.27 -3.25 68.44
CA LEU A 2 -12.21 -3.68 69.49
C LEU A 2 -13.54 -4.06 68.83
N GLN A 3 -14.03 -5.28 69.07
CA GLN A 3 -15.34 -5.75 68.61
C GLN A 3 -16.22 -6.08 69.81
N ASN A 4 -17.51 -5.76 69.69
CA ASN A 4 -18.52 -6.04 70.69
C ASN A 4 -19.10 -7.43 70.42
N VAL A 5 -19.09 -8.31 71.42
CA VAL A 5 -19.66 -9.66 71.31
C VAL A 5 -20.75 -9.85 72.38
N THR A 6 -21.88 -10.45 72.01
CA THR A 6 -23.00 -10.77 72.92
C THR A 6 -22.79 -12.13 73.58
N ILE A 7 -22.95 -12.20 74.91
CA ILE A 7 -22.83 -13.46 75.69
C ILE A 7 -24.14 -13.71 76.46
N PRO A 8 -24.60 -14.98 76.62
CA PRO A 8 -25.71 -15.32 77.50
C PRO A 8 -25.47 -14.93 78.97
N PRO A 9 -26.53 -14.74 79.78
CA PRO A 9 -26.52 -13.79 80.89
C PRO A 9 -25.78 -14.19 82.17
N SER A 10 -25.07 -15.33 82.24
CA SER A 10 -24.70 -15.90 83.55
C SER A 10 -23.27 -16.35 83.79
N GLU A 11 -22.30 -16.24 82.89
CA GLU A 11 -20.92 -16.65 83.23
C GLU A 11 -19.86 -15.71 82.63
N ASN A 12 -19.13 -15.02 83.52
CA ASN A 12 -17.85 -14.29 83.31
C ASN A 12 -17.85 -12.83 82.82
N CYS A 13 -18.53 -11.91 83.53
CA CYS A 13 -18.10 -10.49 83.54
C CYS A 13 -17.29 -10.20 84.82
N THR A 14 -15.96 -10.20 84.69
CA THR A 14 -15.01 -10.05 85.81
C THR A 14 -14.63 -8.58 86.11
N SER A 15 -15.06 -7.61 85.30
CA SER A 15 -14.85 -6.17 85.54
C SER A 15 -15.96 -5.30 84.91
N SER A 16 -16.44 -4.29 85.65
CA SER A 16 -17.51 -3.36 85.24
C SER A 16 -17.15 -2.46 84.06
N ASP A 17 -15.86 -2.20 83.83
CA ASP A 17 -15.43 -1.17 82.87
C ASP A 17 -15.41 -1.69 81.42
N LEU A 18 -15.53 -3.01 81.23
CA LEU A 18 -15.45 -3.69 79.92
C LEU A 18 -16.75 -4.39 79.53
N CYS A 19 -17.78 -4.33 80.38
CA CYS A 19 -19.04 -5.07 80.21
C CYS A 19 -20.22 -4.18 80.59
N TRP A 20 -21.19 -4.00 79.68
CA TRP A 20 -22.44 -3.28 79.96
C TRP A 20 -23.65 -4.05 79.44
N THR A 21 -24.80 -3.80 80.04
CA THR A 21 -26.06 -4.44 79.66
C THR A 21 -26.96 -3.43 78.95
N GLU A 22 -27.53 -3.84 77.83
CA GLU A 22 -28.47 -3.02 77.08
C GLU A 22 -29.67 -3.91 76.68
N GLY A 23 -30.80 -3.71 77.36
CA GLY A 23 -31.96 -4.60 77.25
C GLY A 23 -31.69 -5.99 77.85
N ASN A 24 -32.01 -7.06 77.11
CA ASN A 24 -31.86 -8.45 77.55
C ASN A 24 -30.53 -9.09 77.10
N GLN A 25 -29.56 -8.26 76.68
CA GLN A 25 -28.26 -8.69 76.15
C GLN A 25 -27.13 -8.06 76.95
N THR A 26 -26.09 -8.86 77.22
CA THR A 26 -24.87 -8.41 77.88
C THR A 26 -23.77 -8.29 76.84
N TRP A 27 -23.16 -7.12 76.75
CA TRP A 27 -22.09 -6.80 75.83
C TRP A 27 -20.76 -6.81 76.57
N ILE A 28 -19.73 -7.40 75.96
CA ILE A 28 -18.35 -7.32 76.45
C ILE A 28 -17.41 -6.82 75.37
N MET A 29 -16.46 -5.97 75.77
CA MET A 29 -15.35 -5.52 74.94
C MET A 29 -14.24 -6.57 75.02
N LYS A 30 -14.09 -7.36 73.96
CA LYS A 30 -12.99 -8.32 73.84
C LYS A 30 -11.93 -7.74 72.91
N ASN A 31 -10.68 -7.72 73.36
CA ASN A 31 -9.57 -7.31 72.51
C ASN A 31 -9.19 -8.51 71.63
N GLU A 32 -9.65 -8.51 70.38
CA GLU A 32 -9.37 -9.56 69.42
C GLU A 32 -8.31 -9.07 68.42
N THR A 33 -7.17 -9.75 68.40
CA THR A 33 -6.10 -9.51 67.43
C THR A 33 -6.32 -10.41 66.22
N GLU A 34 -6.97 -9.87 65.18
CA GLU A 34 -7.02 -10.54 63.87
C GLU A 34 -5.70 -10.32 63.13
N THR A 35 -4.94 -11.40 62.92
CA THR A 35 -3.83 -11.39 61.95
C THR A 35 -4.43 -11.45 60.54
N ILE A 36 -4.65 -10.29 59.92
CA ILE A 36 -5.02 -10.22 58.51
C ILE A 36 -3.79 -10.64 57.69
N LEU A 37 -3.73 -11.91 57.30
CA LEU A 37 -2.80 -12.39 56.28
C LEU A 37 -3.17 -11.76 54.93
N ILE A 38 -2.78 -10.49 54.73
CA ILE A 38 -2.89 -9.83 53.43
C ILE A 38 -1.88 -10.52 52.51
N LYS A 39 -2.35 -11.52 51.79
CA LYS A 39 -1.57 -12.18 50.74
C LYS A 39 -1.23 -11.13 49.69
N LYS A 40 0.03 -10.71 49.63
CA LYS A 40 0.51 -9.75 48.63
C LYS A 40 0.10 -10.23 47.22
N CYS A 41 -0.43 -9.32 46.41
CA CYS A 41 -0.81 -9.61 45.03
C CYS A 41 0.41 -10.00 44.20
N LYS A 42 0.29 -10.96 43.29
CA LYS A 42 1.39 -11.38 42.41
C LYS A 42 1.48 -10.47 41.17
N HIS A 43 1.94 -9.23 41.33
CA HIS A 43 2.24 -8.35 40.20
C HIS A 43 3.69 -7.85 40.24
N LEU A 44 4.22 -7.49 39.07
CA LEU A 44 5.64 -7.20 38.82
C LEU A 44 6.22 -6.09 39.73
N PHE A 45 5.37 -5.17 40.19
CA PHE A 45 5.75 -4.02 41.02
C PHE A 45 5.25 -4.09 42.48
N VAL A 46 4.97 -5.28 43.03
CA VAL A 46 4.37 -5.41 44.39
C VAL A 46 5.31 -4.98 45.54
N GLU A 47 6.60 -4.84 45.27
CA GLU A 47 7.61 -4.39 46.24
C GLU A 47 8.22 -3.03 45.86
N ALA A 48 7.66 -2.34 44.86
CA ALA A 48 8.15 -1.04 44.44
C ALA A 48 7.36 0.07 45.16
N ASP A 49 8.08 0.94 45.88
CA ASP A 49 7.53 2.18 46.46
C ASP A 49 7.36 3.28 45.39
N LEU A 50 6.62 2.96 44.32
CA LEU A 50 6.32 3.87 43.22
C LEU A 50 4.83 4.20 43.21
N PRO A 51 4.43 5.46 42.89
CA PRO A 51 3.03 5.78 42.72
C PRO A 51 2.44 5.04 41.51
N ASP A 52 1.15 4.67 41.58
CA ASP A 52 0.45 3.91 40.53
C ASP A 52 0.57 4.55 39.13
N LEU A 53 0.61 5.88 39.07
CA LEU A 53 0.84 6.63 37.83
C LEU A 53 2.22 6.33 37.21
N ALA A 54 3.27 6.27 38.03
CA ALA A 54 4.63 5.97 37.56
C ALA A 54 4.71 4.52 37.07
N ILE A 55 4.10 3.57 37.78
CA ILE A 55 4.03 2.17 37.35
C ILE A 55 3.27 2.06 36.01
N GLY A 56 2.15 2.77 35.87
CA GLY A 56 1.39 2.84 34.62
C GLY A 56 2.20 3.39 33.45
N LEU A 57 2.95 4.48 33.65
CA LEU A 57 3.81 5.06 32.63
C LEU A 57 4.98 4.14 32.23
N ILE A 58 5.59 3.43 33.20
CA ILE A 58 6.66 2.46 32.93
C ILE A 58 6.12 1.28 32.10
N LEU A 59 4.97 0.72 32.49
CA LEU A 59 4.33 -0.37 31.76
C LEU A 59 3.92 0.05 30.35
N LEU A 60 3.38 1.27 30.19
CA LEU A 60 3.03 1.82 28.89
C LEU A 60 4.27 1.98 28.00
N ALA A 61 5.35 2.56 28.51
CA ALA A 61 6.59 2.72 27.77
C ALA A 61 7.20 1.36 27.36
N LEU A 62 7.22 0.39 28.28
CA LEU A 62 7.72 -0.96 28.00
C LEU A 62 6.88 -1.67 26.95
N SER A 63 5.54 -1.61 27.06
CA SER A 63 4.63 -2.23 26.09
C SER A 63 4.75 -1.62 24.70
N LEU A 64 4.91 -0.28 24.62
CA LEU A 64 5.15 0.42 23.36
C LEU A 64 6.50 0.03 22.76
N LEU A 65 7.55 -0.08 23.57
CA LEU A 65 8.88 -0.51 23.09
C LEU A 65 8.87 -1.95 22.57
N VAL A 66 8.23 -2.87 23.29
CA VAL A 66 8.10 -4.27 22.86
C VAL A 66 7.28 -4.36 21.57
N LEU A 67 6.16 -3.64 21.49
CA LEU A 67 5.31 -3.59 20.29
C LEU A 67 6.08 -3.01 19.09
N CYS A 68 6.77 -1.88 19.27
CA CYS A 68 7.57 -1.25 18.21
C CYS A 68 8.73 -2.16 17.76
N SER A 69 9.46 -2.78 18.70
CA SER A 69 10.54 -3.72 18.39
C SER A 69 10.02 -4.94 17.62
N CYS A 70 8.91 -5.51 18.06
CA CYS A 70 8.24 -6.63 17.37
C CYS A 70 7.83 -6.25 15.95
N LEU A 71 7.20 -5.08 15.76
CA LEU A 71 6.80 -4.56 14.45
C LEU A 71 8.00 -4.32 13.53
N VAL A 72 9.11 -3.76 14.03
CA VAL A 72 10.31 -3.53 13.22
C VAL A 72 10.98 -4.85 12.86
N MET A 73 11.06 -5.79 13.80
CA MET A 73 11.67 -7.10 13.58
C MET A 73 10.86 -7.93 12.58
N ILE A 74 9.52 -7.95 12.69
CA ILE A 74 8.68 -8.66 11.73
C ILE A 74 8.85 -8.06 10.33
N VAL A 75 8.85 -6.73 10.18
CA VAL A 75 9.08 -6.07 8.87
C VAL A 75 10.46 -6.40 8.31
N LYS A 76 11.51 -6.42 9.13
CA LYS A 76 12.87 -6.79 8.69
C LYS A 76 12.98 -8.25 8.28
N LEU A 77 12.38 -9.17 9.05
CA LEU A 77 12.34 -10.60 8.72
C LEU A 77 11.57 -10.84 7.43
N LEU A 78 10.38 -10.25 7.28
CA LEU A 78 9.59 -10.37 6.06
C LEU A 78 10.34 -9.81 4.84
N ASN A 79 11.00 -8.65 4.97
CA ASN A 79 11.82 -8.08 3.88
C ASN A 79 13.05 -8.94 3.53
N SER A 80 13.67 -9.59 4.51
CA SER A 80 14.80 -10.50 4.29
C SER A 80 14.35 -11.78 3.56
N VAL A 81 13.23 -12.37 3.97
CA VAL A 81 12.66 -13.58 3.35
C VAL A 81 12.23 -13.31 1.90
N LEU A 82 11.61 -12.15 1.66
CA LEU A 82 11.14 -11.78 0.34
C LEU A 82 12.26 -11.50 -0.66
N LYS A 83 13.39 -10.91 -0.22
CA LYS A 83 14.57 -10.68 -1.06
C LYS A 83 15.37 -11.96 -1.35
N GLY A 84 15.17 -13.02 -0.57
CA GLY A 84 15.88 -14.30 -0.71
C GLY A 84 15.14 -15.32 -1.58
N GLN A 85 14.71 -16.43 -0.96
CA GLN A 85 14.14 -17.61 -1.65
C GLN A 85 12.83 -17.30 -2.39
N VAL A 86 12.04 -16.36 -1.90
CA VAL A 86 10.75 -16.00 -2.48
C VAL A 86 10.91 -15.29 -3.82
N ALA A 87 11.82 -14.32 -3.94
CA ALA A 87 12.10 -13.66 -5.21
C ALA A 87 12.56 -14.66 -6.28
N SER A 88 13.28 -15.71 -5.88
CA SER A 88 13.69 -16.81 -6.77
C SER A 88 12.51 -17.69 -7.21
N ILE A 89 11.58 -18.01 -6.29
CA ILE A 89 10.35 -18.77 -6.62
C ILE A 89 9.44 -17.94 -7.53
N ILE A 90 9.25 -16.67 -7.20
CA ILE A 90 8.53 -15.68 -8.02
C ILE A 90 9.16 -15.62 -9.42
N LYS A 91 10.49 -15.52 -9.53
CA LYS A 91 11.20 -15.56 -10.82
C LYS A 91 10.91 -16.86 -11.59
N LYS A 92 10.98 -18.01 -10.93
CA LYS A 92 10.79 -19.33 -11.57
C LYS A 92 9.34 -19.54 -12.03
N THR A 93 8.36 -19.17 -11.20
CA THR A 93 6.93 -19.30 -11.50
C THR A 93 6.44 -18.25 -12.51
N ILE A 94 7.02 -17.05 -12.53
CA ILE A 94 6.59 -15.94 -13.42
C ILE A 94 7.22 -16.02 -14.79
N ASN A 95 8.48 -16.45 -14.89
CA ASN A 95 9.18 -16.60 -16.17
C ASN A 95 8.88 -17.96 -16.84
N THR A 96 7.92 -18.72 -16.29
CA THR A 96 7.35 -19.87 -16.99
C THR A 96 6.34 -19.33 -18.02
N ASP A 97 6.84 -19.08 -19.23
CA ASP A 97 5.97 -18.83 -20.37
C ASP A 97 5.38 -20.17 -20.81
N PHE A 98 4.07 -20.32 -20.57
CA PHE A 98 3.35 -21.49 -21.06
C PHE A 98 3.22 -21.42 -22.58
N PRO A 99 3.47 -22.53 -23.30
CA PRO A 99 3.27 -22.56 -24.74
C PRO A 99 1.80 -22.31 -25.09
N PHE A 100 1.58 -21.76 -26.28
CA PHE A 100 0.23 -21.61 -26.84
C PHE A 100 -0.51 -22.96 -26.80
N PRO A 101 -1.77 -23.04 -26.33
CA PRO A 101 -2.71 -21.95 -26.08
C PRO A 101 -2.70 -21.37 -24.64
N PHE A 102 -2.00 -21.96 -23.67
CA PHE A 102 -2.17 -21.70 -22.23
C PHE A 102 -1.56 -20.39 -21.69
N THR A 103 -1.31 -19.39 -22.54
CA THR A 103 -0.69 -18.11 -22.15
C THR A 103 -1.51 -17.35 -21.10
N TRP A 104 -2.84 -17.48 -21.11
CA TRP A 104 -3.70 -16.85 -20.09
C TRP A 104 -3.44 -17.40 -18.68
N LEU A 105 -3.10 -18.69 -18.57
CA LEU A 105 -2.91 -19.40 -17.30
C LEU A 105 -1.73 -18.82 -16.53
N ALA A 106 -0.71 -18.34 -17.24
CA ALA A 106 0.49 -17.75 -16.65
C ALA A 106 0.16 -16.53 -15.76
N GLY A 107 -0.85 -15.74 -16.14
CA GLY A 107 -1.33 -14.61 -15.33
C GLY A 107 -2.12 -15.05 -14.09
N TYR A 108 -2.94 -16.11 -14.21
CA TYR A 108 -3.66 -16.68 -13.06
C TYR A 108 -2.72 -17.36 -12.07
N LEU A 109 -1.67 -18.02 -12.54
CA LEU A 109 -0.61 -18.59 -11.70
C LEU A 109 0.18 -17.51 -10.97
N ALA A 110 0.50 -16.39 -11.64
CA ALA A 110 1.10 -15.23 -10.99
C ALA A 110 0.17 -14.65 -9.91
N MET A 111 -1.14 -14.61 -10.15
CA MET A 111 -2.13 -14.18 -9.17
C MET A 111 -2.24 -15.14 -7.98
N LEU A 112 -2.26 -16.46 -8.20
CA LEU A 112 -2.22 -17.45 -7.12
C LEU A 112 -0.92 -17.36 -6.32
N ALA A 113 0.22 -17.15 -6.97
CA ALA A 113 1.50 -16.92 -6.31
C ALA A 113 1.45 -15.67 -5.43
N GLY A 114 0.91 -14.55 -5.92
CA GLY A 114 0.72 -13.33 -5.13
C GLY A 114 -0.19 -13.53 -3.91
N ALA A 115 -1.28 -14.29 -4.08
CA ALA A 115 -2.21 -14.62 -3.00
C ALA A 115 -1.56 -15.51 -1.93
N GLY A 116 -0.89 -16.59 -2.34
CA GLY A 116 -0.18 -17.49 -1.43
C GLY A 116 0.97 -16.79 -0.70
N MET A 117 1.73 -15.96 -1.40
CA MET A 117 2.80 -15.17 -0.79
C MET A 117 2.27 -14.20 0.25
N THR A 118 1.20 -13.48 -0.06
CA THR A 118 0.60 -12.55 0.89
C THR A 118 -0.07 -13.27 2.06
N PHE A 119 -0.63 -14.45 1.85
CA PHE A 119 -1.15 -15.29 2.93
C PHE A 119 -0.05 -15.70 3.92
N VAL A 120 1.10 -16.14 3.43
CA VAL A 120 2.24 -16.55 4.27
C VAL A 120 2.86 -15.35 5.01
N VAL A 121 3.04 -14.23 4.30
CA VAL A 121 3.68 -13.01 4.82
C VAL A 121 2.70 -12.19 5.68
N GLN A 122 1.40 -12.39 5.51
CA GLN A 122 0.29 -11.60 6.06
C GLN A 122 0.39 -10.08 5.82
N SER A 123 1.21 -9.66 4.86
CA SER A 123 1.44 -8.26 4.55
C SER A 123 1.57 -8.04 3.04
N SER A 124 0.54 -7.45 2.45
CA SER A 124 0.53 -7.05 1.04
C SER A 124 1.46 -5.85 0.77
N SER A 125 1.72 -5.00 1.76
CA SER A 125 2.67 -3.88 1.64
C SER A 125 4.12 -4.38 1.57
N VAL A 126 4.49 -5.39 2.36
CA VAL A 126 5.83 -5.99 2.29
C VAL A 126 6.00 -6.76 0.97
N PHE A 127 4.97 -7.48 0.51
CA PHE A 127 4.98 -8.13 -0.81
C PHE A 127 5.15 -7.12 -1.96
N THR A 128 4.32 -6.07 -2.00
CA THR A 128 4.38 -5.03 -3.06
C THR A 128 5.71 -4.26 -3.04
N SER A 129 6.27 -4.00 -1.86
CA SER A 129 7.59 -3.37 -1.69
C SER A 129 8.74 -4.25 -2.19
N ALA A 130 8.61 -5.57 -2.11
CA ALA A 130 9.62 -6.49 -2.61
C ALA A 130 9.58 -6.63 -4.14
N ILE A 131 8.39 -6.65 -4.74
CA ILE A 131 8.27 -6.75 -6.21
C ILE A 131 8.65 -5.44 -6.92
N THR A 132 8.46 -4.28 -6.29
CA THR A 132 8.68 -2.97 -6.93
C THR A 132 10.12 -2.79 -7.44
N PRO A 133 11.18 -3.07 -6.65
CA PRO A 133 12.56 -3.05 -7.14
C PRO A 133 12.81 -4.06 -8.25
N LEU A 134 12.20 -5.25 -8.18
CA LEU A 134 12.34 -6.30 -9.22
C LEU A 134 11.75 -5.85 -10.56
N VAL A 135 10.66 -5.09 -10.53
CA VAL A 135 10.11 -4.42 -11.71
C VAL A 135 11.04 -3.32 -12.19
N GLY A 136 11.60 -2.53 -11.28
CA GLY A 136 12.55 -1.45 -11.59
C GLY A 136 13.83 -1.92 -12.28
N ILE A 137 14.35 -3.11 -11.94
CA ILE A 137 15.52 -3.72 -12.58
C ILE A 137 15.15 -4.61 -13.79
N GLY A 138 13.88 -4.67 -14.19
CA GLY A 138 13.41 -5.44 -15.35
C GLY A 138 13.32 -6.96 -15.15
N VAL A 139 13.48 -7.47 -13.92
CA VAL A 139 13.36 -8.90 -13.61
C VAL A 139 11.90 -9.38 -13.69
N ILE A 140 10.96 -8.50 -13.37
CA ILE A 140 9.52 -8.76 -13.50
C ILE A 140 8.93 -7.68 -14.41
N SER A 141 8.21 -8.06 -15.46
CA SER A 141 7.54 -7.08 -16.31
C SER A 141 6.35 -6.43 -15.58
N ILE A 142 6.01 -5.20 -15.95
CA ILE A 142 4.85 -4.48 -15.39
C ILE A 142 3.56 -5.27 -15.61
N GLU A 143 3.45 -5.97 -16.74
CA GLU A 143 2.31 -6.84 -17.09
C GLU A 143 2.16 -8.02 -16.14
N ARG A 144 3.27 -8.56 -15.61
CA ARG A 144 3.27 -9.66 -14.64
C ARG A 144 3.10 -9.13 -13.20
N SER A 145 3.54 -7.91 -12.92
CA SER A 145 3.35 -7.26 -11.61
C SER A 145 1.87 -7.00 -11.28
N TYR A 146 1.04 -6.76 -12.30
CA TYR A 146 -0.39 -6.51 -12.13
C TYR A 146 -1.16 -7.72 -11.54
N PRO A 147 -1.15 -8.92 -12.14
CA PRO A 147 -1.80 -10.08 -11.56
C PRO A 147 -1.21 -10.49 -10.20
N LEU A 148 0.10 -10.31 -9.97
CA LEU A 148 0.71 -10.53 -8.64
C LEU A 148 0.07 -9.64 -7.57
N THR A 149 -0.14 -8.36 -7.90
CA THR A 149 -0.75 -7.38 -6.99
C THR A 149 -2.22 -7.70 -6.74
N LEU A 150 -2.97 -8.11 -7.77
CA LEU A 150 -4.35 -8.60 -7.60
C LEU A 150 -4.39 -9.83 -6.69
N GLY A 151 -3.43 -10.75 -6.86
CA GLY A 151 -3.23 -11.89 -5.98
C GLY A 151 -3.01 -11.47 -4.54
N ALA A 152 -2.12 -10.50 -4.30
CA ALA A 152 -1.84 -10.00 -2.96
C ALA A 152 -3.08 -9.40 -2.27
N ASN A 153 -3.97 -8.75 -3.03
CA ASN A 153 -5.24 -8.27 -2.50
C ASN A 153 -6.14 -9.43 -2.04
N ILE A 154 -6.20 -10.53 -2.81
CA ILE A 154 -6.89 -11.76 -2.37
C ILE A 154 -6.23 -12.29 -1.09
N GLY A 155 -4.91 -12.43 -1.04
CA GLY A 155 -4.21 -12.96 0.13
C GLY A 155 -4.45 -12.15 1.41
N THR A 156 -4.61 -10.83 1.30
CA THR A 156 -4.92 -9.94 2.45
C THR A 156 -6.28 -10.28 3.07
N THR A 157 -7.25 -10.73 2.27
CA THR A 157 -8.58 -11.10 2.79
C THR A 157 -8.53 -12.34 3.68
N THR A 158 -7.55 -13.22 3.51
CA THR A 158 -7.36 -14.38 4.39
C THR A 158 -7.01 -13.96 5.82
N THR A 159 -6.28 -12.86 6.00
CA THR A 159 -6.01 -12.29 7.33
C THR A 159 -7.31 -11.87 8.02
N ALA A 160 -8.24 -11.25 7.29
CA ALA A 160 -9.55 -10.89 7.83
C ALA A 160 -10.38 -12.12 8.21
N ILE A 161 -10.32 -13.19 7.41
CA ILE A 161 -11.00 -14.46 7.71
C ILE A 161 -10.40 -15.12 8.97
N LEU A 162 -9.08 -15.19 9.09
CA LEU A 162 -8.42 -15.74 10.28
C LEU A 162 -8.75 -14.92 11.54
N ALA A 163 -8.73 -13.58 11.44
CA ALA A 163 -9.12 -12.70 12.53
C ALA A 163 -10.59 -12.89 12.93
N ALA A 164 -11.48 -13.09 11.95
CA ALA A 164 -12.88 -13.38 12.20
C ALA A 164 -13.08 -14.73 12.91
N LEU A 165 -12.35 -15.78 12.50
CA LEU A 165 -12.40 -17.10 13.12
C LEU A 165 -11.83 -17.13 14.56
N ALA A 166 -10.91 -16.21 14.88
CA ALA A 166 -10.40 -16.02 16.23
C ALA A 166 -11.33 -15.19 17.14
N SER A 167 -12.43 -14.65 16.59
CA SER A 167 -13.35 -13.79 17.33
C SER A 167 -14.25 -14.62 18.28
N PRO A 168 -14.65 -14.10 19.45
CA PRO A 168 -15.55 -14.79 20.37
C PRO A 168 -16.84 -15.26 19.71
N GLY A 169 -17.42 -16.37 20.18
CA GLY A 169 -18.61 -16.98 19.58
C GLY A 169 -19.83 -16.05 19.46
N SER A 170 -19.94 -15.04 20.34
CA SER A 170 -21.00 -14.02 20.29
C SER A 170 -20.87 -13.07 19.09
N THR A 171 -19.65 -12.75 18.66
CA THR A 171 -19.35 -11.83 17.55
C THR A 171 -18.92 -12.53 16.26
N LEU A 172 -18.63 -13.84 16.31
CA LEU A 172 -18.15 -14.64 15.19
C LEU A 172 -18.98 -14.46 13.91
N LYS A 173 -20.32 -14.47 14.03
CA LYS A 173 -21.22 -14.30 12.86
C LYS A 173 -20.98 -12.97 12.16
N TYR A 174 -20.88 -11.88 12.91
CA TYR A 174 -20.67 -10.54 12.37
C TYR A 174 -19.25 -10.37 11.81
N SER A 175 -18.24 -10.83 12.53
CA SER A 175 -16.84 -10.77 12.08
C SER A 175 -16.63 -11.56 10.79
N LEU A 176 -17.21 -12.76 10.69
CA LEU A 176 -17.10 -13.62 9.51
C LEU A 176 -17.86 -13.02 8.32
N GLN A 177 -19.03 -12.44 8.55
CA GLN A 177 -19.78 -11.74 7.50
C GLN A 177 -18.94 -10.61 6.89
N ILE A 178 -18.31 -9.76 7.71
CA ILE A 178 -17.46 -8.67 7.24
C ILE A 178 -16.24 -9.22 6.47
N ALA A 179 -15.60 -10.27 6.98
CA ALA A 179 -14.46 -10.90 6.33
C ALA A 179 -14.83 -11.50 4.95
N LEU A 180 -15.99 -12.18 4.85
CA LEU A 180 -16.49 -12.73 3.60
C LEU A 180 -16.91 -11.63 2.61
N CYS A 181 -17.53 -10.55 3.09
CA CYS A 181 -17.80 -9.38 2.25
C CYS A 181 -16.50 -8.84 1.64
N HIS A 182 -15.43 -8.73 2.42
CA HIS A 182 -14.13 -8.29 1.92
C HIS A 182 -13.52 -9.27 0.91
N PHE A 183 -13.61 -10.58 1.16
CA PHE A 183 -13.19 -11.63 0.22
C PHE A 183 -13.94 -11.53 -1.12
N PHE A 184 -15.27 -11.54 -1.09
CA PHE A 184 -16.10 -11.50 -2.30
C PHE A 184 -15.99 -10.17 -3.04
N PHE A 185 -15.83 -9.05 -2.36
CA PHE A 185 -15.59 -7.75 -3.00
C PHE A 185 -14.29 -7.77 -3.81
N ASN A 186 -13.20 -8.29 -3.25
CA ASN A 186 -11.92 -8.39 -3.98
C ASN A 186 -12.02 -9.37 -5.16
N ILE A 187 -12.65 -10.53 -4.99
CA ILE A 187 -12.82 -11.52 -6.06
C ILE A 187 -13.72 -10.99 -7.19
N SER A 188 -14.85 -10.37 -6.85
CA SER A 188 -15.76 -9.79 -7.86
C SER A 188 -15.10 -8.67 -8.65
N GLY A 189 -14.32 -7.80 -8.00
CA GLY A 189 -13.51 -6.78 -8.69
C GLY A 189 -12.51 -7.39 -9.67
N ILE A 190 -11.83 -8.47 -9.28
CA ILE A 190 -10.90 -9.18 -10.18
C ILE A 190 -11.65 -9.78 -11.37
N ILE A 191 -12.77 -10.47 -11.14
CA ILE A 191 -13.59 -11.06 -12.21
C ILE A 191 -14.11 -9.98 -13.16
N LEU A 192 -14.43 -8.79 -12.66
CA LEU A 192 -14.93 -7.68 -13.48
C LEU A 192 -13.82 -7.04 -14.35
N PHE A 193 -12.63 -6.82 -13.79
CA PHE A 193 -11.59 -5.98 -14.43
C PHE A 193 -10.41 -6.75 -15.03
N TYR A 194 -10.13 -7.99 -14.63
CA TYR A 194 -8.95 -8.74 -15.06
C TYR A 194 -9.13 -9.58 -16.35
N PRO A 195 -10.25 -10.30 -16.56
CA PRO A 195 -10.45 -11.15 -17.73
C PRO A 195 -10.42 -10.39 -19.05
N ILE A 196 -11.00 -9.18 -19.08
CA ILE A 196 -11.10 -8.37 -20.29
C ILE A 196 -9.80 -7.58 -20.49
N PRO A 197 -9.05 -7.75 -21.60
CA PRO A 197 -7.78 -7.05 -21.79
C PRO A 197 -7.92 -5.51 -21.83
N ILE A 198 -9.07 -5.01 -22.28
CA ILE A 198 -9.36 -3.57 -22.40
C ILE A 198 -9.49 -2.91 -21.01
N THR A 199 -9.99 -3.64 -20.01
CA THR A 199 -10.23 -3.11 -18.65
C THR A 199 -8.97 -3.11 -17.79
N ARG A 200 -7.84 -3.61 -18.30
CA ARG A 200 -6.50 -3.54 -17.65
C ARG A 200 -5.89 -2.13 -17.73
N LEU A 201 -6.71 -1.12 -17.45
CA LEU A 201 -6.35 0.30 -17.40
C LEU A 201 -5.19 0.60 -16.46
N PRO A 202 -5.06 -0.03 -15.26
CA PRO A 202 -3.98 0.29 -14.33
C PRO A 202 -2.57 0.10 -14.93
N ILE A 203 -2.37 -0.88 -15.82
CA ILE A 203 -1.08 -1.12 -16.49
C ILE A 203 -0.72 0.06 -17.40
N ARG A 204 -1.69 0.61 -18.12
CA ARG A 204 -1.46 1.77 -18.99
C ARG A 204 -1.20 3.03 -18.17
N MET A 205 -2.00 3.23 -17.13
CA MET A 205 -1.86 4.37 -16.22
C MET A 205 -0.51 4.37 -15.51
N SER A 206 -0.03 3.22 -15.03
CA SER A 206 1.28 3.13 -14.35
C SER A 206 2.44 3.44 -15.30
N LYS A 207 2.39 2.98 -16.55
CA LYS A 207 3.39 3.31 -17.58
C LYS A 207 3.40 4.80 -17.93
N THR A 208 2.22 5.38 -18.15
CA THR A 208 2.12 6.83 -18.44
C THR A 208 2.63 7.65 -17.26
N LEU A 209 2.17 7.35 -16.05
CA LEU A 209 2.59 8.04 -14.83
C LEU A 209 4.11 7.92 -14.60
N GLY A 210 4.67 6.72 -14.82
CA GLY A 210 6.10 6.46 -14.72
C GLY A 210 6.93 7.25 -15.75
N ASN A 211 6.49 7.27 -17.01
CA ASN A 211 7.18 8.03 -18.06
C ASN A 211 7.13 9.54 -17.80
N THR A 212 5.98 10.08 -17.38
CA THR A 212 5.85 11.49 -16.99
C THR A 212 6.75 11.83 -15.81
N THR A 213 6.81 10.94 -14.81
CA THR A 213 7.69 11.13 -13.64
C THR A 213 9.18 11.08 -14.00
N ALA A 214 9.55 10.23 -14.96
CA ALA A 214 10.92 10.15 -15.46
C ALA A 214 11.35 11.42 -16.21
N GLN A 215 10.41 12.07 -16.92
CA GLN A 215 10.64 13.36 -17.56
C GLN A 215 10.65 14.52 -16.55
N TYR A 216 9.66 14.58 -15.68
CA TYR A 216 9.45 15.67 -14.71
C TYR A 216 9.61 15.17 -13.28
N ARG A 217 10.82 15.24 -12.71
CA ARG A 217 11.08 14.69 -11.35
C ARG A 217 10.23 15.33 -10.25
N TRP A 218 9.92 16.63 -10.37
CA TRP A 218 9.06 17.34 -9.42
C TRP A 218 7.62 16.82 -9.41
N PHE A 219 7.17 16.24 -10.54
CA PHE A 219 5.83 15.70 -10.69
C PHE A 219 5.56 14.56 -9.70
N ALA A 220 6.57 13.76 -9.32
CA ALA A 220 6.42 12.74 -8.29
C ALA A 220 6.01 13.32 -6.92
N ILE A 221 6.70 14.39 -6.50
CA ILE A 221 6.44 15.06 -5.22
C ILE A 221 5.06 15.71 -5.25
N PHE A 222 4.75 16.41 -6.35
CA PHE A 222 3.44 17.00 -6.57
C PHE A 222 2.32 15.95 -6.52
N TYR A 223 2.47 14.83 -7.24
CA TYR A 223 1.52 13.73 -7.26
C TYR A 223 1.31 13.16 -5.85
N LEU A 224 2.37 12.91 -5.09
CA LEU A 224 2.27 12.42 -3.71
C LEU A 224 1.52 13.40 -2.81
N LEU A 225 1.87 14.69 -2.88
CA LEU A 225 1.24 15.73 -2.06
C LEU A 225 -0.25 15.87 -2.41
N VAL A 226 -0.59 15.87 -3.70
CA VAL A 226 -1.98 16.02 -4.15
C VAL A 226 -2.80 14.77 -3.81
N CYS A 227 -2.35 13.58 -4.20
CA CYS A 227 -3.14 12.36 -4.05
C CYS A 227 -3.26 11.87 -2.62
N PHE A 228 -2.22 12.02 -1.78
CA PHE A 228 -2.23 11.51 -0.41
C PHE A 228 -2.60 12.55 0.65
N PHE A 229 -2.51 13.85 0.35
CA PHE A 229 -2.83 14.90 1.34
C PHE A 229 -3.94 15.83 0.87
N LEU A 230 -3.74 16.59 -0.22
CA LEU A 230 -4.68 17.64 -0.61
C LEU A 230 -6.05 17.08 -1.03
N LEU A 231 -6.09 16.04 -1.85
CA LEU A 231 -7.35 15.46 -2.33
C LEU A 231 -8.15 14.83 -1.17
N PRO A 232 -7.58 13.96 -0.31
CA PRO A 232 -8.29 13.45 0.87
C PRO A 232 -8.77 14.57 1.79
N LEU A 233 -7.94 15.59 2.05
CA LEU A 233 -8.30 16.73 2.89
C LEU A 233 -9.43 17.56 2.27
N PHE A 234 -9.41 17.75 0.95
CA PHE A 234 -10.47 18.43 0.21
C PHE A 234 -11.79 17.68 0.30
N VAL A 235 -11.79 16.36 0.06
CA VAL A 235 -12.99 15.52 0.17
C VAL A 235 -13.51 15.49 1.61
N PHE A 236 -12.62 15.38 2.60
CA PHE A 236 -12.98 15.44 4.01
C PHE A 236 -13.59 16.80 4.39
N GLY A 237 -12.99 17.91 3.94
CA GLY A 237 -13.51 19.25 4.15
C GLY A 237 -14.90 19.44 3.55
N LEU A 238 -15.12 18.95 2.32
CA LEU A 238 -16.45 18.96 1.70
C LEU A 238 -17.45 18.07 2.45
N SER A 239 -17.00 16.92 2.96
CA SER A 239 -17.83 16.04 3.78
C SER A 239 -18.29 16.69 5.07
N LEU A 240 -17.49 17.58 5.68
CA LEU A 240 -17.88 18.35 6.87
C LEU A 240 -18.92 19.45 6.55
N ALA A 241 -18.90 19.99 5.33
CA ALA A 241 -19.87 21.00 4.87
C ALA A 241 -21.27 20.41 4.57
N GLY A 242 -21.41 19.08 4.65
CA GLY A 242 -22.67 18.36 4.46
C GLY A 242 -22.79 17.70 3.08
N TRP A 243 -23.57 16.62 3.05
CA TRP A 243 -23.79 15.81 1.84
C TRP A 243 -24.29 16.61 0.61
N PRO A 244 -25.15 17.65 0.73
CA PRO A 244 -25.57 18.45 -0.43
C PRO A 244 -24.41 19.19 -1.10
N VAL A 245 -23.49 19.75 -0.30
CA VAL A 245 -22.31 20.48 -0.81
C VAL A 245 -21.34 19.50 -1.47
N LEU A 246 -21.11 18.35 -0.83
CA LEU A 246 -20.28 17.29 -1.39
C LEU A 246 -20.79 16.87 -2.77
N LEU A 247 -22.09 16.58 -2.92
CA LEU A 247 -22.67 16.25 -4.22
C LEU A 247 -22.59 17.42 -5.21
N GLY A 248 -22.92 18.64 -4.76
CA GLY A 248 -22.91 19.84 -5.60
C GLY A 248 -21.54 20.15 -6.21
N VAL A 249 -20.44 19.80 -5.52
CA VAL A 249 -19.07 20.02 -6.01
C VAL A 249 -18.51 18.78 -6.70
N CYS A 250 -18.69 17.58 -6.14
CA CYS A 250 -18.12 16.36 -6.73
C CYS A 250 -18.80 15.96 -8.04
N LEU A 251 -20.12 16.14 -8.18
CA LEU A 251 -20.85 15.77 -9.39
C LEU A 251 -20.38 16.53 -10.64
N PRO A 252 -20.25 17.88 -10.65
CA PRO A 252 -19.75 18.59 -11.83
C PRO A 252 -18.28 18.30 -12.10
N LEU A 253 -17.43 18.13 -11.08
CA LEU A 253 -16.03 17.73 -11.27
C LEU A 253 -15.92 16.33 -11.91
N PHE A 254 -16.74 15.39 -11.45
CA PHE A 254 -16.79 14.05 -12.03
C PHE A 254 -17.34 14.06 -13.46
N ALA A 255 -18.40 14.84 -13.73
CA ALA A 255 -18.95 15.00 -15.06
C ALA A 255 -17.93 15.62 -16.03
N LEU A 256 -17.17 16.63 -15.59
CA LEU A 256 -16.08 17.24 -16.35
C LEU A 256 -14.98 16.21 -16.66
N PHE A 257 -14.56 15.42 -15.66
CA PHE A 257 -13.57 14.36 -15.86
C PHE A 257 -14.02 13.33 -16.90
N ILE A 258 -15.27 12.86 -16.81
CA ILE A 258 -15.84 11.94 -17.78
C ILE A 258 -15.91 12.58 -19.18
N ALA A 259 -16.32 13.84 -19.28
CA ALA A 259 -16.36 14.56 -20.55
C ALA A 259 -14.98 14.65 -21.20
N VAL A 260 -13.94 15.01 -20.44
CA VAL A 260 -12.54 15.05 -20.92
C VAL A 260 -12.08 13.67 -21.38
N VAL A 261 -12.35 12.61 -20.61
CA VAL A 261 -11.99 11.24 -21.00
C VAL A 261 -12.70 10.82 -22.29
N VAL A 262 -14.01 11.10 -22.41
CA VAL A 262 -14.80 10.78 -23.61
C VAL A 262 -14.29 11.56 -24.82
N ILE A 263 -14.02 12.85 -24.69
CA ILE A 263 -13.46 13.69 -25.75
C ILE A 263 -12.10 13.13 -26.20
N ASN A 264 -11.19 12.81 -25.28
CA ASN A 264 -9.88 12.22 -25.61
C ASN A 264 -10.02 10.86 -26.34
N ILE A 265 -10.99 10.04 -25.94
CA ILE A 265 -11.28 8.76 -26.63
C ILE A 265 -11.81 9.02 -28.04
N LEU A 266 -12.72 9.99 -28.20
CA LEU A 266 -13.31 10.36 -29.48
C LEU A 266 -12.28 10.99 -30.43
N GLN A 267 -11.39 11.87 -29.94
CA GLN A 267 -10.27 12.41 -30.71
C GLN A 267 -9.40 11.29 -31.29
N LYS A 268 -9.12 10.24 -30.50
CA LYS A 268 -8.28 9.12 -30.91
C LYS A 268 -8.98 8.10 -31.83
N ARG A 269 -10.28 7.87 -31.65
CA ARG A 269 -11.03 6.83 -32.40
C ARG A 269 -11.81 7.37 -33.60
N ARG A 270 -12.34 8.59 -33.54
CA ARG A 270 -13.27 9.20 -34.51
C ARG A 270 -13.10 10.74 -34.52
N PRO A 271 -11.99 11.29 -35.03
CA PRO A 271 -11.73 12.74 -35.00
C PRO A 271 -12.79 13.54 -35.78
N HIS A 272 -13.37 12.98 -36.84
CA HIS A 272 -14.40 13.63 -37.66
C HIS A 272 -15.77 13.80 -36.98
N SER A 273 -16.01 13.19 -35.81
CA SER A 273 -17.29 13.33 -35.08
C SER A 273 -17.28 14.47 -34.04
N LEU A 274 -16.14 15.14 -33.85
CA LEU A 274 -15.98 16.26 -32.92
C LEU A 274 -15.94 17.60 -33.69
N PRO A 275 -16.55 18.67 -33.14
CA PRO A 275 -16.39 20.02 -33.69
C PRO A 275 -14.92 20.45 -33.64
N GLU A 276 -14.46 21.25 -34.60
CA GLU A 276 -13.03 21.62 -34.79
C GLU A 276 -12.34 22.09 -33.51
N LYS A 277 -13.04 22.85 -32.65
CA LYS A 277 -12.49 23.35 -31.37
C LYS A 277 -12.19 22.27 -30.32
N LEU A 278 -12.80 21.09 -30.43
CA LEU A 278 -12.60 19.96 -29.51
C LEU A 278 -11.79 18.84 -30.15
N GLN A 279 -11.27 19.02 -31.37
CA GLN A 279 -10.38 18.04 -32.00
C GLN A 279 -8.98 18.10 -31.40
N ASN A 280 -8.51 19.30 -31.05
CA ASN A 280 -7.26 19.53 -30.33
C ASN A 280 -7.52 20.40 -29.10
N TRP A 281 -6.73 20.21 -28.04
CA TRP A 281 -6.79 21.04 -26.83
C TRP A 281 -6.03 22.38 -26.96
N ASP A 282 -5.76 22.83 -28.20
CA ASP A 282 -4.99 24.04 -28.48
C ASP A 282 -5.71 25.34 -28.07
N PHE A 283 -7.03 25.27 -27.84
CA PHE A 283 -7.79 26.39 -27.29
C PHE A 283 -7.50 26.63 -25.80
N LEU A 284 -6.99 25.62 -25.07
CA LEU A 284 -6.66 25.75 -23.66
C LEU A 284 -5.29 26.43 -23.48
N PRO A 285 -5.10 27.19 -22.38
CA PRO A 285 -3.80 27.74 -22.06
C PRO A 285 -2.73 26.66 -21.97
N VAL A 286 -1.50 27.00 -22.38
CA VAL A 286 -0.37 26.04 -22.44
C VAL A 286 -0.11 25.32 -21.11
N TRP A 287 -0.41 25.98 -19.99
CA TRP A 287 -0.32 25.44 -18.63
C TRP A 287 -1.27 24.29 -18.32
N LEU A 288 -2.35 24.15 -19.08
CA LEU A 288 -3.38 23.12 -18.88
C LEU A 288 -3.19 21.89 -19.77
N HIS A 289 -2.47 22.01 -20.89
CA HIS A 289 -2.20 20.90 -21.80
C HIS A 289 -0.73 20.43 -21.82
N SER A 290 0.21 21.19 -21.24
CA SER A 290 1.64 20.89 -21.20
C SER A 290 2.24 21.19 -19.82
N LEU A 291 3.14 20.31 -19.37
CA LEU A 291 3.88 20.43 -18.11
C LEU A 291 5.19 21.21 -18.26
N GLU A 292 5.65 21.46 -19.48
CA GLU A 292 6.90 22.17 -19.80
C GLU A 292 7.04 23.56 -19.14
N PRO A 293 6.02 24.45 -19.17
CA PRO A 293 6.18 25.78 -18.58
C PRO A 293 6.31 25.72 -17.04
N TRP A 294 5.67 24.74 -16.39
CA TRP A 294 5.82 24.51 -14.96
C TRP A 294 7.20 23.96 -14.61
N ASP A 295 7.74 23.07 -15.44
CA ASP A 295 9.08 22.54 -15.24
C ASP A 295 10.14 23.65 -15.26
N ASN A 296 10.05 24.58 -16.21
CA ASN A 296 10.96 25.72 -16.30
C ASN A 296 10.91 26.62 -15.04
N ILE A 297 9.71 26.90 -14.52
CA ILE A 297 9.54 27.71 -13.30
C ILE A 297 10.08 26.99 -12.07
N ILE A 298 9.75 25.71 -11.91
CA ILE A 298 10.14 24.92 -10.75
C ILE A 298 11.66 24.72 -10.76
N MET A 299 12.25 24.41 -11.91
CA MET A 299 13.70 24.26 -12.05
C MET A 299 14.41 25.61 -11.85
N ALA A 300 13.85 26.73 -12.32
CA ALA A 300 14.38 28.06 -12.01
C ALA A 300 14.36 28.34 -10.50
N SER A 301 13.24 28.06 -9.82
CA SER A 301 13.10 28.22 -8.36
C SER A 301 14.01 27.28 -7.57
N LEU A 302 14.23 26.05 -8.04
CA LEU A 302 15.08 25.07 -7.39
C LEU A 302 16.58 25.38 -7.60
N SER A 303 16.95 25.91 -8.77
CA SER A 303 18.31 26.39 -9.07
C SER A 303 18.68 27.62 -8.24
N PHE A 304 17.70 28.47 -7.89
CA PHE A 304 17.87 29.59 -6.97
C PHE A 304 18.23 29.10 -5.55
N CYS A 305 17.61 28.01 -5.10
CA CYS A 305 17.97 27.32 -3.86
C CYS A 305 19.36 26.64 -3.95
N GLY A 306 19.68 26.04 -5.09
CA GLY A 306 20.99 25.42 -5.35
C GLY A 306 22.15 26.41 -5.30
N LYS A 307 21.97 27.65 -5.79
CA LYS A 307 23.02 28.70 -5.74
C LYS A 307 23.27 29.26 -4.34
N HIS A 308 22.28 29.23 -3.44
CA HIS A 308 22.42 29.73 -2.06
C HIS A 308 22.73 28.66 -1.02
N CYS A 309 22.54 27.37 -1.31
CA CYS A 309 22.86 26.24 -0.42
C CYS A 309 24.19 25.52 -0.76
N CYS A 310 24.94 25.95 -1.77
CA CYS A 310 26.15 25.27 -2.25
C CYS A 310 27.42 25.58 -1.41
N GLY A 311 27.30 25.62 -0.08
CA GLY A 311 28.45 25.72 0.83
C GLY A 311 28.95 24.38 1.37
N PHE A 312 28.13 23.32 1.38
CA PHE A 312 28.47 22.13 2.20
C PHE A 312 28.04 20.74 1.69
N CYS A 313 27.42 20.59 0.52
CA CYS A 313 26.87 19.28 0.12
C CYS A 313 27.72 18.55 -0.93
N LYS A 314 28.28 17.39 -0.53
CA LYS A 314 29.07 16.46 -1.35
C LYS A 314 28.29 15.82 -2.53
N CYS A 315 26.97 16.05 -2.63
CA CYS A 315 26.08 15.45 -3.63
C CYS A 315 26.26 16.00 -5.05
N CYS A 316 26.80 17.22 -5.24
CA CYS A 316 26.93 17.80 -6.58
C CYS A 316 28.05 17.19 -7.44
N LYS A 317 29.04 16.51 -6.85
CA LYS A 317 30.12 15.89 -7.63
C LYS A 317 29.68 14.67 -8.45
N VAL A 318 28.60 13.99 -8.06
CA VAL A 318 28.15 12.76 -8.74
C VAL A 318 27.38 13.06 -10.03
N ASN A 319 26.71 14.23 -10.13
CA ASN A 319 25.91 14.56 -11.30
C ASN A 319 26.74 15.04 -12.51
N ALA A 320 27.94 15.57 -12.29
CA ALA A 320 28.80 16.06 -13.37
C ALA A 320 29.41 14.93 -14.22
N GLU A 321 29.61 13.73 -13.66
CA GLU A 321 30.12 12.58 -14.41
C GLU A 321 29.05 11.88 -15.25
N GLN A 322 27.76 12.00 -14.89
CA GLN A 322 26.66 11.39 -15.64
C GLN A 322 26.19 12.19 -16.87
N GLU A 323 26.47 13.49 -16.93
CA GLU A 323 26.10 14.32 -18.09
C GLU A 323 27.08 14.17 -19.27
N GLY A 324 28.31 13.71 -19.03
CA GLY A 324 29.30 13.47 -20.08
C GLY A 324 29.15 12.15 -20.87
N ALA A 325 28.22 11.28 -20.47
CA ALA A 325 28.04 9.94 -21.07
C ALA A 325 26.71 9.79 -21.85
N LYS A 326 25.99 10.88 -22.11
CA LYS A 326 24.66 10.84 -22.75
C LYS A 326 24.66 10.83 -24.27
N ASP A 327 25.79 11.00 -24.93
CA ASP A 327 25.94 10.68 -26.35
C ASP A 327 26.60 9.30 -26.49
N THR A 328 25.94 8.38 -27.18
CA THR A 328 26.41 7.01 -27.55
C THR A 328 25.94 5.81 -26.70
N LYS A 329 24.75 5.84 -26.08
CA LYS A 329 24.06 4.59 -25.75
C LYS A 329 22.54 4.70 -25.95
N THR A 330 22.16 4.63 -27.22
CA THR A 330 20.84 4.16 -27.65
C THR A 330 20.54 2.88 -26.86
N MET A 331 19.47 2.89 -26.05
CA MET A 331 18.97 1.69 -25.40
C MET A 331 18.71 0.64 -26.47
N GLU A 332 19.51 -0.44 -26.46
CA GLU A 332 19.15 -1.68 -27.12
C GLU A 332 17.84 -2.16 -26.51
N VAL A 333 16.78 -1.92 -27.26
CA VAL A 333 15.49 -2.55 -27.10
C VAL A 333 15.73 -4.04 -27.28
N TYR A 334 15.59 -4.83 -26.22
CA TYR A 334 15.40 -6.27 -26.33
C TYR A 334 14.04 -6.50 -27.00
N GLU A 335 14.00 -6.45 -28.33
CA GLU A 335 12.96 -7.05 -29.14
C GLU A 335 13.09 -8.57 -29.00
N ASN A 336 12.28 -9.16 -28.12
CA ASN A 336 11.95 -10.57 -28.27
C ASN A 336 10.89 -10.69 -29.35
N THR A 337 11.36 -11.07 -30.54
CA THR A 337 10.58 -11.61 -31.64
C THR A 337 9.79 -12.83 -31.16
N MET A 338 8.49 -12.66 -30.87
CA MET A 338 7.55 -13.77 -30.91
C MET A 338 6.76 -13.65 -32.21
N ALA A 339 7.09 -14.55 -33.13
CA ALA A 339 6.39 -14.77 -34.38
C ALA A 339 4.91 -15.10 -34.10
N MET A 340 4.02 -14.27 -34.65
CA MET A 340 2.65 -14.63 -34.97
C MET A 340 2.63 -14.91 -36.48
N GLY A 341 2.72 -16.19 -36.87
CA GLY A 341 2.03 -16.69 -38.07
C GLY A 341 0.64 -17.16 -37.62
N ASP A 342 -0.43 -17.10 -38.40
CA ASP A 342 -0.56 -16.83 -39.82
C ASP A 342 -2.02 -16.47 -40.13
N GLU A 343 -2.25 -15.99 -41.36
CA GLU A 343 -3.51 -15.91 -42.11
C GLU A 343 -4.53 -14.79 -41.82
N GLU A 344 -4.54 -13.78 -42.70
CA GLU A 344 -5.63 -13.68 -43.70
C GLU A 344 -5.16 -12.99 -44.99
N ARG A 345 -5.56 -13.57 -46.12
CA ARG A 345 -5.19 -13.27 -47.52
C ARG A 345 -5.73 -11.92 -48.01
N GLY A 346 -4.99 -11.27 -48.92
CA GLY A 346 -5.52 -10.17 -49.74
C GLY A 346 -4.52 -9.63 -50.75
N GLY A 347 -4.52 -10.16 -51.98
CA GLY A 347 -3.47 -9.99 -52.99
C GLY A 347 -3.12 -8.57 -53.47
N ARG A 348 -1.87 -8.42 -53.92
CA ARG A 348 -1.47 -7.87 -55.24
C ARG A 348 0.06 -7.98 -55.40
N ARG A 349 0.51 -8.68 -56.46
CA ARG A 349 1.89 -8.60 -56.98
C ARG A 349 2.10 -7.28 -57.72
N PRO A 350 3.33 -6.76 -57.75
CA PRO A 350 3.89 -6.13 -58.94
C PRO A 350 5.17 -6.87 -59.42
N PRO A 351 5.60 -6.62 -60.67
CA PRO A 351 6.42 -7.55 -61.45
C PRO A 351 7.93 -7.38 -61.26
N ALA A 352 8.64 -8.44 -61.64
CA ALA A 352 10.08 -8.50 -61.80
C ALA A 352 10.58 -7.57 -62.93
N GLY A 353 11.76 -6.97 -62.74
CA GLY A 353 12.45 -6.25 -63.80
C GLY A 353 13.78 -5.64 -63.38
N ALA A 354 14.83 -6.07 -64.07
CA ALA A 354 16.11 -5.40 -64.33
C ALA A 354 17.14 -5.30 -63.18
N GLY A 355 18.17 -6.15 -63.30
CA GLY A 355 19.46 -5.94 -62.69
C GLY A 355 20.20 -4.75 -63.31
N VAL A 356 21.00 -4.09 -62.48
CA VAL A 356 22.10 -3.24 -62.92
C VAL A 356 23.30 -3.54 -62.02
N GLU A 357 24.26 -4.16 -62.67
CA GLU A 357 25.66 -4.36 -62.33
C GLU A 357 26.36 -3.01 -62.05
N LYS A 358 27.04 -2.86 -60.90
CA LYS A 358 28.20 -1.95 -60.78
C LYS A 358 29.27 -2.51 -59.86
N ALA A 359 30.34 -2.93 -60.54
CA ALA A 359 31.77 -2.92 -60.20
C ALA A 359 32.20 -2.48 -58.80
N GLY A 360 33.07 -3.30 -58.21
CA GLY A 360 33.75 -3.03 -56.95
C GLY A 360 34.88 -2.01 -57.02
N THR A 361 35.43 -1.72 -55.85
CA THR A 361 36.83 -1.32 -55.68
C THR A 361 37.23 -1.57 -54.23
N ASN A 362 38.41 -2.15 -54.09
CA ASN A 362 39.13 -2.47 -52.86
C ASN A 362 39.22 -1.28 -51.90
N ASN A 363 39.27 -1.56 -50.60
CA ASN A 363 40.47 -1.24 -49.81
C ASN A 363 40.53 -1.99 -48.49
N THR A 364 41.79 -2.32 -48.18
CA THR A 364 42.39 -3.15 -47.15
C THR A 364 42.37 -2.57 -45.73
N ALA A 365 42.24 -3.49 -44.77
CA ALA A 365 43.01 -3.64 -43.52
C ALA A 365 43.57 -2.39 -42.81
N LEU A 366 43.06 -2.14 -41.60
CA LEU A 366 43.79 -2.26 -40.33
C LEU A 366 42.81 -2.28 -39.15
#